data_AF-A0A5C6DJE9-F1
#
_entry.id   AF-A0A5C6DJE9-F1
#
_cell.length_a   1.000
_cell.length_b   1.000
_cell.length_c   1.000
_cell.angle_alpha   90.00
_cell.angle_beta   90.00
_cell.angle_gamma   90.00
#
_symmetry.space_group_name_H-M   'P 1'
#
loop_
_entity.id
_entity.type
_entity.pdbx_description
1 polymer ?
#
loop_
_entity_poly.entity_id
_entity_poly.type
_entity_poly.pdbx_seq_one_letter_code
_entity_poly.pdbx_strand_id
1 'polypeptide(L)'
;MITYRNDAEKAKQDVESFGIRYTEIVLVSSFEQKAVEVVNRNISVYFDDQDEMLMDISEGRGVFKIRNGGNFCFDSRRWLYSQETGKQIC
;
A
#
# COMPACT_ATOMS: atom_id res chain seq x y z
N MET A 1 -6.91 -7.39 -10.98
CA MET A 1 -5.92 -7.05 -12.03
C MET A 1 -4.86 -6.18 -11.38
N ILE A 2 -3.66 -6.70 -11.12
CA ILE A 2 -2.54 -5.92 -10.57
C ILE A 2 -1.93 -5.18 -11.74
N THR A 3 -2.12 -3.86 -11.81
CA THR A 3 -1.57 -3.04 -12.89
C THR A 3 -0.13 -2.69 -12.55
N TYR A 4 0.83 -3.51 -12.99
CA TYR A 4 2.24 -3.14 -12.93
C TYR A 4 2.47 -1.94 -13.86
N ARG A 5 2.84 -0.80 -13.28
CA ARG A 5 3.24 0.38 -14.04
C ARG A 5 4.75 0.30 -14.24
N ASN A 6 5.20 -0.05 -15.44
CA ASN A 6 6.63 0.02 -15.77
C ASN A 6 7.04 1.39 -16.34
N ASP A 7 6.06 2.25 -16.61
CA ASP A 7 6.25 3.53 -17.28
C ASP A 7 6.36 4.64 -16.23
N ALA A 8 7.60 5.05 -15.96
CA ALA A 8 7.94 6.11 -15.01
C ALA A 8 7.36 7.46 -15.43
N GLU A 9 7.34 7.76 -16.73
CA GLU A 9 6.81 9.03 -17.25
C GLU A 9 5.29 9.10 -17.05
N LYS A 10 4.59 8.01 -17.33
CA LYS A 10 3.16 7.93 -17.06
C LYS A 10 2.84 8.01 -15.57
N ALA A 11 3.62 7.33 -14.72
CA ALA A 11 3.45 7.41 -13.28
C ALA A 11 3.62 8.85 -12.76
N LYS A 12 4.62 9.56 -13.29
CA LYS A 12 4.85 10.97 -12.99
C LYS A 12 3.69 11.86 -13.44
N GLN A 13 3.24 11.71 -14.69
CA GLN A 13 2.11 12.47 -15.22
C GLN A 13 0.83 12.27 -14.40
N ASP A 14 0.54 11.04 -13.99
CA ASP A 14 -0.62 10.74 -13.15
C ASP A 14 -0.53 11.49 -11.81
N VAL A 15 0.60 11.39 -11.10
CA VAL A 15 0.81 12.06 -9.80
C VAL A 15 0.72 13.59 -9.93
N GLU A 16 1.32 14.15 -10.98
CA GLU A 16 1.28 15.58 -11.28
C GLU A 16 -0.15 16.06 -11.62
N SER A 17 -0.94 15.23 -12.34
CA SER A 17 -2.33 15.57 -12.71
C SER A 17 -3.25 15.75 -11.50
N PHE A 18 -2.94 15.08 -10.38
CA PHE A 18 -3.65 15.24 -9.11
C PHE A 18 -3.08 16.39 -8.25
N GLY A 19 -2.08 17.12 -8.72
CA GLY A 19 -1.44 18.21 -7.96
C GLY A 19 -0.67 17.72 -6.74
N ILE A 20 -0.26 16.44 -6.71
CA ILE A 20 0.46 15.85 -5.60
C ILE A 20 1.92 16.29 -5.67
N ARG A 21 2.42 16.85 -4.56
CA ARG A 21 3.84 17.17 -4.41
C ARG A 21 4.57 15.95 -3.84
N TYR A 22 5.67 15.59 -4.47
CA TYR A 22 6.48 14.44 -4.08
C TYR A 22 7.97 14.76 -4.24
N THR A 23 8.82 14.05 -3.51
CA THR A 23 10.29 14.18 -3.62
C THR A 23 10.85 13.22 -4.66
N GLU A 24 10.37 11.99 -4.66
CA GLU A 24 10.81 10.92 -5.55
C GLU A 24 9.64 10.00 -5.90
N ILE A 25 9.65 9.44 -7.11
CA ILE A 25 8.77 8.34 -7.52
C ILE A 25 9.65 7.12 -7.71
N VAL A 26 9.31 6.05 -7.00
CA VAL A 26 10.01 4.77 -7.05
C VAL A 26 9.07 3.74 -7.62
N LEU A 27 9.46 3.10 -8.71
CA LEU A 27 8.74 1.96 -9.28
C LEU A 27 9.41 0.68 -8.83
N VAL A 28 8.61 -0.27 -8.36
CA VAL A 28 9.03 -1.60 -7.91
C VAL A 28 8.37 -2.65 -8.80
N SER A 29 9.06 -3.78 -9.02
CA SER A 29 8.57 -4.86 -9.86
C SER A 29 7.90 -6.00 -9.09
N SER A 30 7.89 -5.95 -7.76
CA SER A 30 7.18 -6.93 -6.91
C SER A 30 6.74 -6.33 -5.58
N PHE A 31 5.92 -7.07 -4.84
CA PHE A 31 5.42 -6.66 -3.51
C PHE A 31 6.53 -6.67 -2.46
N GLU A 32 7.37 -7.69 -2.49
CA GLU A 32 8.53 -7.84 -1.60
C GLU A 32 9.52 -6.69 -1.80
N GLN A 33 9.70 -6.22 -3.04
CA GLN A 33 10.54 -5.06 -3.32
C GLN A 33 10.04 -3.78 -2.66
N LYS A 34 8.72 -3.59 -2.48
CA LYS A 34 8.21 -2.43 -1.73
C LYS A 34 8.72 -2.46 -0.29
N ALA A 35 8.64 -3.60 0.38
CA ALA A 35 9.10 -3.74 1.75
C ALA A 35 10.61 -3.48 1.87
N VAL A 36 11.40 -3.97 0.91
CA VAL A 36 12.84 -3.70 0.83
C VAL A 36 13.11 -2.20 0.68
N GLU A 37 12.41 -1.50 -0.21
CA GLU A 37 12.61 -0.06 -0.44
C GLU A 37 12.19 0.78 0.78
N VAL A 38 11.14 0.38 1.50
CA VAL A 38 10.73 1.01 2.77
C VAL A 38 11.85 0.93 3.81
N VAL A 39 12.57 -0.18 3.85
CA VAL A 39 13.72 -0.36 4.73
C VAL A 39 14.92 0.46 4.26
N ASN A 40 15.33 0.29 3.00
CA ASN A 40 16.51 0.93 2.42
C ASN A 40 16.47 2.46 2.52
N ARG A 41 15.27 3.04 2.37
CA ARG A 41 15.04 4.49 2.38
C ARG A 41 14.73 5.04 3.76
N ASN A 42 14.76 4.19 4.79
CA ASN A 42 14.45 4.54 6.16
C ASN A 42 13.09 5.26 6.31
N ILE A 43 12.07 4.75 5.60
CA ILE A 43 10.71 5.29 5.66
C ILE A 43 10.13 4.97 7.04
N SER A 44 9.78 6.01 7.81
CA SER A 44 9.24 5.87 9.17
C SER A 44 7.74 5.60 9.19
N VAL A 45 7.01 6.06 8.15
CA VAL A 45 5.57 5.90 8.02
C VAL A 45 5.23 5.42 6.62
N TYR A 46 4.51 4.29 6.54
CA TYR A 46 4.10 3.65 5.29
C TYR A 46 2.58 3.56 5.20
N PHE A 47 2.02 3.94 4.06
CA PHE A 47 0.60 3.85 3.74
C PHE A 47 0.40 2.97 2.51
N ASP A 48 -0.54 2.03 2.56
CA ASP A 48 -0.99 1.24 1.41
C ASP A 48 -2.46 0.81 1.61
N ASP A 49 -3.17 0.50 0.53
CA ASP A 49 -4.57 0.07 0.57
C ASP A 49 -4.75 -1.45 0.47
N GLN A 50 -3.71 -2.17 0.07
CA GLN A 50 -3.69 -3.63 -0.05
C GLN A 50 -3.09 -4.26 1.20
N ASP A 51 -3.75 -5.27 1.77
CA ASP A 51 -3.26 -5.90 3.00
C ASP A 51 -1.93 -6.62 2.77
N GLU A 52 -1.75 -7.23 1.60
CA GLU A 52 -0.56 -7.98 1.22
C GLU A 52 0.70 -7.11 1.23
N MET A 53 0.58 -5.81 0.95
CA MET A 53 1.72 -4.87 0.97
C MET A 53 2.17 -4.52 2.39
N LEU A 54 1.32 -4.76 3.38
CA LEU A 54 1.55 -4.35 4.77
C LEU A 54 2.17 -5.47 5.60
N MET A 55 2.03 -6.73 5.17
CA MET A 55 2.46 -7.91 5.95
C MET A 55 3.97 -8.00 6.13
N ASP A 56 4.73 -7.56 5.11
CA ASP A 56 6.19 -7.73 5.08
C ASP A 56 6.95 -6.48 5.54
N ILE A 57 6.25 -5.43 5.99
CA ILE A 57 6.91 -4.22 6.49
C ILE A 57 7.54 -4.51 7.86
N SER A 58 8.87 -4.38 7.93
CA SER A 58 9.64 -4.61 9.14
C SER A 58 9.20 -3.76 10.34
N GLU A 59 9.40 -4.29 11.54
CA GLU A 59 9.13 -3.63 12.82
C GLU A 59 9.82 -2.26 12.97
N GLY A 60 9.30 -1.43 13.88
CA GLY A 60 9.82 -0.09 14.15
C GLY A 60 9.33 1.01 13.19
N ARG A 61 8.37 0.69 12.30
CA ARG A 61 7.76 1.63 11.35
C ARG A 61 6.26 1.75 11.61
N GLY A 62 5.71 2.94 11.40
CA GLY A 62 4.28 3.17 11.44
C GLY A 62 3.65 2.68 10.14
N VAL A 63 2.75 1.68 10.22
CA VAL A 63 2.08 1.09 9.06
C VAL A 63 0.59 1.41 9.13
N PHE A 64 0.07 2.07 8.09
CA PHE A 64 -1.31 2.56 8.05
C PHE A 64 -2.03 2.05 6.81
N LYS A 65 -3.09 1.28 7.02
CA LYS A 65 -3.94 0.84 5.91
C LYS A 65 -4.93 1.92 5.49
N ILE A 66 -4.91 2.29 4.22
CA ILE A 66 -5.97 3.09 3.60
C ILE A 66 -7.13 2.14 3.25
N ARG A 67 -8.26 2.27 3.94
CA ARG A 67 -9.44 1.43 3.67
C ARG A 67 -10.31 2.10 2.61
N ASN A 68 -10.71 1.36 1.59
CA ASN A 68 -11.63 1.80 0.54
C ASN A 68 -12.96 1.02 0.62
N GLY A 69 -13.90 1.31 -0.31
CA GLY A 69 -15.22 0.68 -0.34
C GLY A 69 -15.20 -0.86 -0.42
N GLY A 70 -14.10 -1.46 -0.85
CA GLY A 70 -13.92 -2.92 -0.88
C GLY A 70 -13.55 -3.53 0.48
N ASN A 71 -13.20 -2.74 1.49
CA ASN A 71 -12.78 -3.24 2.80
C ASN A 71 -13.86 -3.16 3.88
N PHE A 72 -15.04 -2.62 3.58
CA PHE A 72 -16.13 -2.46 4.54
C PHE A 72 -17.45 -2.93 3.93
N CYS A 73 -18.14 -3.84 4.62
CA CYS A 73 -19.49 -4.23 4.29
C CYS A 73 -20.47 -3.29 4.98
N PHE A 74 -21.10 -2.40 4.22
CA PHE A 74 -22.04 -1.41 4.76
C PHE A 74 -23.33 -2.04 5.32
N ASP A 75 -23.77 -3.16 4.73
CA ASP A 75 -24.97 -3.88 5.20
C ASP A 75 -24.77 -4.47 6.59
N SER A 76 -23.63 -5.15 6.80
CA SER A 76 -23.30 -5.75 8.10
C SER A 76 -22.58 -4.78 9.05
N ARG A 77 -22.17 -3.61 8.56
CA ARG A 77 -21.35 -2.61 9.25
C ARG A 77 -20.05 -3.19 9.82
N ARG A 78 -19.43 -4.11 9.09
CA ARG A 78 -18.20 -4.82 9.49
C ARG A 78 -17.09 -4.62 8.48
N TRP A 79 -15.86 -4.63 8.99
CA TRP A 79 -14.66 -4.69 8.18
C TRP A 79 -14.52 -6.07 7.54
N LEU A 80 -14.15 -6.07 6.26
CA LEU A 80 -13.80 -7.27 5.50
C LEU A 80 -12.29 -7.50 5.59
N TYR A 81 -11.91 -8.76 5.75
CA TYR A 81 -10.54 -9.25 5.74
C TYR A 81 -10.54 -10.70 5.25
N SER A 82 -9.43 -11.15 4.64
CA SER A 82 -9.25 -12.56 4.29
C SER A 82 -8.65 -13.32 5.48
N GLN A 83 -8.73 -14.64 5.48
CA GLN A 83 -8.03 -15.46 6.49
C GLN A 83 -6.51 -15.43 6.34
N GLU A 84 -6.01 -15.03 5.16
CA GLU A 84 -4.58 -14.89 4.89
C GLU A 84 -4.04 -13.59 5.48
N THR A 85 -4.80 -12.50 5.37
CA THR A 85 -4.35 -11.15 5.75
C THR A 85 -4.96 -10.63 7.04
N GLY A 86 -5.94 -11.35 7.61
CA GLY A 86 -6.64 -10.94 8.82
C GLY A 86 -6.91 -12.11 9.77
N LYS A 87 -6.89 -11.80 11.06
CA LYS A 87 -7.24 -12.74 12.14
C LYS A 87 -8.38 -12.17 12.96
N GLN A 88 -9.45 -12.93 13.10
CA GLN A 88 -10.49 -12.60 14.08
C GLN A 88 -9.95 -12.88 15.48
N ILE A 89 -9.91 -11.86 16.34
CA ILE A 89 -9.65 -12.06 17.76
C ILE A 89 -11.01 -12.26 18.42
N CYS A 90 -11.20 -13.43 19.04
CA CYS A 90 -12.39 -13.79 19.81
C CYS A 90 -12.37 -13.13 21.20
#